data_AF-A0A6S7KR81-F1
#
_entry.id   AF-A0A6S7KR81-F1
#
_cell.length_a   1.000
_cell.length_b   1.000
_cell.length_c   1.000
_cell.angle_alpha   90.00
_cell.angle_beta   90.00
_cell.angle_gamma   90.00
#
_symmetry.space_group_name_H-M   'P 1'
#
loop_
_entity.id
_entity.type
_entity.pdbx_description
1 polymer ?
#
loop_
_entity_poly.entity_id
_entity_poly.type
_entity_poly.pdbx_seq_one_letter_code
_entity_poly.pdbx_strand_id
1 'polypeptide(L)'
;MHYLARKVTAKMKEELIANGKEAQFGKIFHYKKIFLGKIGEDEYVTVEEFVDGSFVKYINNTGDVCGEKVELSDKAECLVHFTYELSQKEVMVLNIQGCGCSLFDTEIASNQTVSEDDSTYLFCTVNLSITAINNFIGKHTCNLYCQLFDLPELPQ
;
A
#
# COMPACT_ATOMS: atom_id res chain seq x y z
N MET A 1 4.57 4.26 9.39
CA MET A 1 4.12 3.50 8.20
C MET A 1 2.61 3.57 8.00
N HIS A 2 1.80 2.99 8.89
CA HIS A 2 0.33 2.97 8.76
C HIS A 2 -0.32 4.35 8.55
N TYR A 3 0.16 5.40 9.23
CA TYR A 3 -0.34 6.77 9.01
C TYR A 3 -0.11 7.27 7.58
N LEU A 4 1.05 6.96 6.98
CA LEU A 4 1.35 7.30 5.58
C LEU A 4 0.37 6.60 4.64
N ALA A 5 0.20 5.28 4.80
CA ALA A 5 -0.72 4.51 3.97
C ALA A 5 -2.17 5.01 4.06
N ARG A 6 -2.61 5.45 5.25
CA ARG A 6 -3.91 6.11 5.43
C ARG A 6 -4.01 7.44 4.68
N LYS A 7 -2.94 8.25 4.68
CA LYS A 7 -2.90 9.52 3.94
C LYS A 7 -2.91 9.29 2.42
N VAL A 8 -2.20 8.27 1.94
CA VAL A 8 -2.16 7.93 0.50
C VAL A 8 -3.53 7.45 0.01
N THR A 9 -4.19 6.54 0.73
CA THR A 9 -5.55 6.08 0.37
C THR A 9 -6.58 7.21 0.43
N ALA A 10 -6.46 8.15 1.37
CA ALA A 10 -7.28 9.36 1.39
C ALA A 10 -7.02 10.25 0.16
N LYS A 11 -5.75 10.45 -0.21
CA LYS A 11 -5.36 11.23 -1.40
C LYS A 11 -5.87 10.61 -2.70
N MET A 12 -5.77 9.30 -2.82
CA MET A 12 -6.32 8.52 -3.94
C MET A 12 -7.83 8.76 -4.10
N LYS A 13 -8.57 8.76 -2.98
CA LYS A 13 -10.00 9.10 -2.99
C LYS A 13 -10.28 10.54 -3.42
N GLU A 14 -9.53 11.51 -2.88
CA GLU A 14 -9.66 12.92 -3.26
C GLU A 14 -9.45 13.11 -4.76
N GLU A 15 -8.47 12.42 -5.35
CA GLU A 15 -8.16 12.51 -6.77
C GLU A 15 -9.24 11.88 -7.66
N LEU A 16 -9.82 10.75 -7.27
CA LEU A 16 -10.97 10.16 -7.97
C LEU A 16 -12.18 11.09 -7.96
N ILE A 17 -12.44 11.75 -6.83
CA ILE A 17 -13.55 12.71 -6.71
C ILE A 17 -13.28 13.93 -7.58
N ALA A 18 -12.07 14.51 -7.50
CA ALA A 18 -11.69 15.69 -8.27
C ALA A 18 -11.80 15.46 -9.78
N ASN A 19 -11.53 14.23 -10.25
CA ASN A 19 -11.62 13.86 -11.67
C ASN A 19 -12.97 13.26 -12.08
N GLY A 20 -13.96 13.17 -11.17
CA GLY A 20 -15.28 12.59 -11.47
C GLY A 20 -15.25 11.09 -11.78
N LYS A 21 -14.21 10.37 -11.33
CA LYS A 21 -13.98 8.94 -11.59
C LYS A 21 -14.36 8.03 -10.41
N GLU A 22 -14.80 8.58 -9.27
CA GLU A 22 -15.19 7.81 -8.07
C GLU A 22 -16.23 6.71 -8.37
N ALA A 23 -17.28 7.03 -9.13
CA ALA A 23 -18.33 6.06 -9.45
C ALA A 23 -17.81 4.88 -10.30
N GLN A 24 -16.83 5.13 -11.17
CA GLN A 24 -16.20 4.11 -12.02
C GLN A 24 -15.23 3.25 -11.21
N PHE A 25 -14.50 3.86 -10.27
CA PHE A 25 -13.60 3.13 -9.39
C PHE A 25 -14.39 2.28 -8.37
N GLY A 26 -15.53 2.76 -7.89
CA GLY A 26 -16.33 2.09 -6.88
C GLY A 26 -15.70 2.17 -5.49
N LYS A 27 -15.76 1.07 -4.71
CA LYS A 27 -15.18 1.05 -3.35
C LYS A 27 -13.66 1.19 -3.39
N ILE A 28 -13.14 2.09 -2.54
CA ILE A 28 -11.72 2.43 -2.43
C ILE A 28 -11.15 1.82 -1.16
N PHE A 29 -9.92 1.32 -1.24
CA PHE A 29 -9.17 0.87 -0.09
C PHE A 29 -8.96 1.98 0.93
N HIS A 30 -8.97 1.64 2.21
CA HIS A 30 -8.67 2.57 3.28
C HIS A 30 -8.01 1.87 4.45
N TYR A 31 -7.07 2.57 5.09
CA TYR A 31 -6.45 2.14 6.33
C TYR A 31 -7.14 2.77 7.53
N LYS A 32 -7.32 2.00 8.60
CA LYS A 32 -7.92 2.49 9.85
C LYS A 32 -6.90 3.25 10.71
N LYS A 33 -7.31 3.62 11.92
CA LYS A 33 -6.38 4.15 12.92
C LYS A 33 -5.75 2.97 13.65
N ILE A 34 -4.44 3.05 13.83
CA ILE A 34 -3.70 2.19 14.75
C ILE A 34 -3.29 3.02 15.96
N PHE A 35 -3.33 2.41 17.13
CA PHE A 35 -3.01 3.03 18.40
C PHE A 35 -1.84 2.32 19.05
N LEU A 36 -0.94 3.08 19.66
CA LEU A 36 0.12 2.53 20.50
C LEU A 36 -0.44 2.36 21.91
N GLY A 37 -0.45 1.13 22.39
CA GLY A 37 -0.76 0.76 23.76
C GLY A 37 0.49 0.32 24.52
N LYS A 38 0.38 0.28 25.85
CA LYS A 38 1.40 -0.25 26.74
C LYS A 38 0.75 -1.26 27.68
N ILE A 39 1.34 -2.44 27.79
CA ILE A 39 0.96 -3.49 28.72
C ILE A 39 2.12 -3.62 29.72
N GLY A 40 1.85 -3.55 31.03
CA GLY A 40 2.92 -3.57 32.04
C GLY A 40 3.92 -2.42 31.94
N GLU A 41 5.15 -2.64 32.43
CA GLU A 41 6.17 -1.59 32.57
C GLU A 41 6.98 -1.31 31.30
N ASP A 42 7.17 -2.27 30.39
CA ASP A 42 8.03 -2.09 29.19
C ASP A 42 7.53 -2.84 27.93
N GLU A 43 6.29 -3.32 27.92
CA GLU A 43 5.73 -3.98 26.74
C GLU A 43 4.83 -3.01 25.98
N TYR A 44 5.15 -2.79 24.71
CA TYR A 44 4.37 -1.93 23.82
C TYR A 44 3.62 -2.80 22.81
N VAL A 45 2.37 -2.44 22.56
CA VAL A 45 1.52 -3.13 21.60
C VAL A 45 0.92 -2.12 20.63
N THR A 46 0.63 -2.57 19.42
CA THR A 46 -0.25 -1.82 18.52
C THR A 46 -1.66 -2.42 18.60
N VAL A 47 -2.66 -1.55 18.66
CA VAL A 47 -4.08 -1.94 18.72
C VAL A 47 -4.81 -1.30 17.55
N GLU A 48 -5.62 -2.09 16.87
CA GLU A 48 -6.49 -1.65 15.79
C GLU A 48 -7.92 -2.16 15.98
N GLU A 49 -8.85 -1.58 15.23
CA GLU A 49 -10.25 -1.97 15.29
C GLU A 49 -10.44 -3.35 14.63
N PHE A 50 -11.19 -4.23 15.30
CA PHE A 50 -11.62 -5.48 14.69
C PHE A 50 -12.52 -5.19 13.46
N VAL A 51 -12.27 -5.91 12.37
CA VAL A 51 -13.10 -5.83 11.16
C VAL A 51 -13.56 -7.22 10.77
N ASP A 52 -14.88 -7.37 10.74
CA ASP A 52 -15.53 -8.62 10.35
C ASP A 52 -15.36 -8.89 8.85
N GLY A 53 -15.35 -10.18 8.50
CA GLY A 53 -15.17 -10.67 7.14
C GLY A 53 -13.95 -11.55 6.95
N SER A 54 -13.74 -11.98 5.71
CA SER A 54 -12.62 -12.85 5.35
C SER A 54 -11.36 -12.02 5.09
N PHE A 55 -10.30 -12.36 5.80
CA PHE A 55 -8.98 -11.77 5.59
C PHE A 55 -8.38 -12.28 4.29
N VAL A 56 -7.94 -11.36 3.44
CA VAL A 56 -7.28 -11.66 2.17
C VAL A 56 -6.01 -10.82 2.06
N LYS A 57 -4.93 -11.46 1.61
CA LYS A 57 -3.69 -10.80 1.22
C LYS A 57 -3.68 -10.71 -0.29
N TYR A 58 -3.66 -9.49 -0.83
CA TYR A 58 -3.68 -9.22 -2.27
C TYR A 58 -2.27 -9.04 -2.82
N ILE A 59 -1.39 -8.40 -2.06
CA ILE A 59 0.01 -8.17 -2.43
C ILE A 59 0.86 -8.37 -1.17
N ASN A 60 2.00 -9.04 -1.27
CA ASN A 60 2.91 -9.22 -0.14
C ASN A 60 4.01 -8.13 -0.10
N ASN A 61 4.92 -8.22 0.87
CA ASN A 61 6.01 -7.26 1.01
C ASN A 61 7.17 -7.47 0.02
N THR A 62 7.21 -8.59 -0.73
CA THR A 62 8.14 -8.76 -1.86
C THR A 62 7.62 -8.12 -3.14
N GLY A 63 6.37 -7.62 -3.17
CA GLY A 63 5.77 -7.02 -4.36
C GLY A 63 5.03 -8.03 -5.25
N ASP A 64 4.81 -9.25 -4.78
CA ASP A 64 4.08 -10.28 -5.52
C ASP A 64 2.57 -10.18 -5.28
N VAL A 65 1.81 -10.32 -6.37
CA VAL A 65 0.35 -10.51 -6.32
C VAL A 65 0.06 -11.87 -5.70
N CYS A 66 -0.84 -11.88 -4.72
CA CYS A 66 -1.24 -13.04 -3.96
C CYS A 66 -2.67 -13.46 -4.35
N GLY A 67 -2.94 -14.77 -4.38
CA GLY A 67 -4.27 -15.29 -4.64
C GLY A 67 -4.72 -15.15 -6.11
N GLU A 68 -6.03 -15.18 -6.33
CA GLU A 68 -6.63 -15.12 -7.65
C GLU A 68 -6.76 -13.66 -8.16
N LYS A 69 -6.74 -13.51 -9.49
CA LYS A 69 -7.02 -12.22 -10.13
C LYS A 69 -8.51 -11.92 -10.06
N VAL A 70 -8.87 -11.07 -9.11
CA VAL A 70 -10.22 -10.52 -8.91
C VAL A 70 -10.15 -9.00 -8.87
N GLU A 71 -11.30 -8.33 -8.92
CA GLU A 71 -11.41 -6.87 -8.92
C GLU A 71 -10.57 -6.19 -7.81
N LEU A 72 -10.58 -6.76 -6.60
CA LEU A 72 -9.82 -6.22 -5.47
C LEU A 72 -8.30 -6.40 -5.64
N SER A 73 -7.85 -7.46 -6.32
CA SER A 73 -6.44 -7.66 -6.66
C SER A 73 -5.98 -6.59 -7.65
N ASP A 74 -6.77 -6.31 -8.69
CA ASP A 74 -6.46 -5.26 -9.67
C ASP A 74 -6.40 -3.87 -9.00
N LYS A 75 -7.34 -3.58 -8.09
CA LYS A 75 -7.32 -2.35 -7.28
C LYS A 75 -6.11 -2.28 -6.35
N ALA A 76 -5.66 -3.43 -5.83
CA ALA A 76 -4.51 -3.49 -4.94
C ALA A 76 -3.24 -3.18 -5.72
N GLU A 77 -3.08 -3.74 -6.92
CA GLU A 77 -1.98 -3.43 -7.82
C GLU A 77 -1.98 -1.94 -8.21
N CYS A 78 -3.15 -1.40 -8.54
CA CYS A 78 -3.32 0.03 -8.81
C CYS A 78 -2.92 0.89 -7.60
N LEU A 79 -3.27 0.50 -6.37
CA LEU A 79 -2.86 1.24 -5.17
C LEU A 79 -1.33 1.24 -5.01
N VAL A 80 -0.66 0.10 -5.18
CA VAL A 80 0.82 0.03 -5.11
C VAL A 80 1.43 0.96 -6.15
N HIS A 81 0.99 0.86 -7.40
CA HIS A 81 1.49 1.70 -8.50
C HIS A 81 1.21 3.19 -8.23
N PHE A 82 0.00 3.54 -7.80
CA PHE A 82 -0.35 4.91 -7.43
C PHE A 82 0.60 5.47 -6.36
N THR A 83 0.97 4.67 -5.36
CA THR A 83 1.90 5.12 -4.31
C THR A 83 3.31 5.40 -4.85
N TYR A 84 3.74 4.62 -5.84
CA TYR A 84 5.03 4.81 -6.50
C TYR A 84 5.07 6.12 -7.27
N GLU A 85 4.06 6.38 -8.10
CA GLU A 85 4.00 7.61 -8.89
C GLU A 85 3.76 8.84 -8.01
N LEU A 86 2.86 8.75 -7.01
CA LEU A 86 2.60 9.83 -6.06
C LEU A 86 3.87 10.25 -5.29
N SER A 87 4.74 9.30 -4.98
CA SER A 87 5.99 9.55 -4.26
C SER A 87 7.17 9.92 -5.16
N GLN A 88 6.94 10.15 -6.46
CA GLN A 88 8.01 10.38 -7.44
C GLN A 88 9.03 9.24 -7.46
N LYS A 89 8.54 8.00 -7.34
CA LYS A 89 9.32 6.75 -7.41
C LYS A 89 10.21 6.47 -6.20
N GLU A 90 9.98 7.17 -5.10
CA GLU A 90 10.76 7.00 -3.88
C GLU A 90 10.28 5.85 -3.00
N VAL A 91 8.96 5.59 -2.96
CA VAL A 91 8.38 4.55 -2.11
C VAL A 91 7.20 3.81 -2.75
N MET A 92 7.03 2.55 -2.39
CA MET A 92 5.84 1.74 -2.64
C MET A 92 5.21 1.32 -1.32
N VAL A 93 3.90 1.54 -1.17
CA VAL A 93 3.12 0.92 -0.11
C VAL A 93 2.76 -0.49 -0.56
N LEU A 94 3.29 -1.50 0.14
CA LEU A 94 3.12 -2.92 -0.15
C LEU A 94 2.33 -3.60 0.97
N ASN A 95 2.31 -4.95 0.93
CA ASN A 95 1.63 -5.78 1.90
C ASN A 95 0.13 -5.41 1.97
N ILE A 96 -0.52 -5.30 0.81
CA ILE A 96 -1.92 -4.92 0.70
C ILE A 96 -2.78 -6.09 1.16
N GLN A 97 -3.32 -6.00 2.37
CA GLN A 97 -4.08 -7.07 3.01
C GLN A 97 -5.18 -6.54 3.94
N GLY A 98 -6.26 -7.30 4.08
CA GLY A 98 -7.35 -6.98 5.00
C GLY A 98 -8.68 -7.63 4.64
N CYS A 99 -9.78 -7.04 5.10
CA CYS A 99 -11.13 -7.55 4.91
C CYS A 99 -11.89 -6.65 3.92
N GLY A 100 -12.11 -7.14 2.70
CA GLY A 100 -12.68 -6.32 1.63
C GLY A 100 -11.80 -5.11 1.33
N CYS A 101 -12.35 -3.89 1.47
CA CYS A 101 -11.61 -2.64 1.26
C CYS A 101 -10.98 -2.04 2.53
N SER A 102 -11.17 -2.65 3.70
CA SER A 102 -10.52 -2.21 4.94
C SER A 102 -9.18 -2.90 5.07
N LEU A 103 -8.09 -2.13 5.00
CA LEU A 103 -6.72 -2.63 5.00
C LEU A 103 -6.05 -2.45 6.37
N PHE A 104 -5.15 -3.38 6.68
CA PHE A 104 -4.36 -3.43 7.91
C PHE A 104 -2.90 -3.74 7.58
N ASP A 105 -2.04 -3.58 8.59
CA ASP A 105 -0.67 -4.12 8.58
C ASP A 105 0.09 -3.94 7.25
N THR A 106 0.39 -2.68 6.93
CA THR A 106 1.04 -2.28 5.67
C THR A 106 2.56 -2.26 5.81
N GLU A 107 3.23 -2.50 4.69
CA GLU A 107 4.69 -2.36 4.57
C GLU A 107 5.07 -1.30 3.55
N ILE A 108 6.29 -0.78 3.66
CA ILE A 108 6.83 0.20 2.72
C ILE A 108 8.15 -0.33 2.17
N ALA A 109 8.24 -0.39 0.84
CA ALA A 109 9.51 -0.53 0.16
C ALA A 109 9.97 0.87 -0.29
N SER A 110 11.19 1.27 0.05
CA SER A 110 11.78 2.54 -0.39
C SER A 110 12.97 2.33 -1.32
N ASN A 111 13.29 3.33 -2.14
CA ASN A 111 14.44 3.26 -3.04
C ASN A 111 15.78 3.04 -2.28
N GLN A 112 15.82 3.47 -1.01
CA GLN A 112 16.95 3.29 -0.10
C GLN A 112 16.54 2.55 1.16
N THR A 113 17.39 1.67 1.68
CA THR A 113 17.14 0.92 2.94
C THR A 113 17.48 1.75 4.19
N VAL A 114 18.43 2.67 4.06
CA VAL A 114 19.01 3.43 5.17
C VAL A 114 18.98 4.91 4.81
N SER A 115 18.64 5.75 5.77
CA SER A 115 18.69 7.20 5.68
C SER A 115 20.12 7.68 5.46
N GLU A 116 20.34 8.53 4.45
CA GLU A 116 21.64 9.14 4.18
C GLU A 116 22.08 10.09 5.31
N ASP A 117 21.12 10.71 6.00
CA ASP A 117 21.39 11.77 6.98
C ASP A 117 21.95 11.22 8.31
N ASP A 118 21.42 10.10 8.77
CA ASP A 118 21.68 9.57 10.12
C ASP A 118 21.97 8.06 10.16
N SER A 119 22.08 7.42 9.00
CA SER A 119 22.32 5.98 8.88
C SER A 119 21.28 5.09 9.58
N THR A 120 20.06 5.60 9.80
CA THR A 120 18.96 4.82 10.39
C THR A 120 18.21 4.01 9.34
N TYR A 121 17.73 2.83 9.72
CA TYR A 121 16.91 1.99 8.85
C TYR A 121 15.55 2.65 8.59
N LEU A 122 15.24 2.87 7.31
CA LEU A 122 13.95 3.41 6.90
C LEU A 122 12.89 2.32 6.95
N PHE A 123 11.72 2.65 7.50
CA PHE A 123 10.52 1.79 7.46
C PHE A 123 10.71 0.38 8.06
N CYS A 124 11.53 0.29 9.10
CA CYS A 124 11.78 -0.95 9.86
C CYS A 124 12.47 -2.06 9.05
N THR A 125 12.66 -3.23 9.68
CA THR A 125 13.48 -4.34 9.15
C THR A 125 12.86 -5.09 7.96
N VAL A 126 11.59 -4.84 7.69
CA VAL A 126 10.76 -5.49 6.65
C VAL A 126 10.71 -4.70 5.35
N ASN A 127 11.36 -3.54 5.30
CA ASN A 127 11.62 -2.78 4.09
C ASN A 127 12.64 -3.53 3.21
N LEU A 128 12.14 -4.21 2.17
CA LEU A 128 12.96 -4.92 1.17
C LEU A 128 13.47 -4.00 0.05
N SER A 129 13.20 -2.71 0.18
CA SER A 129 13.72 -1.63 -0.67
C SER A 129 13.57 -1.90 -2.17
N ILE A 130 14.61 -1.58 -2.95
CA ILE A 130 14.65 -1.72 -4.40
C ILE A 130 14.34 -3.15 -4.89
N THR A 131 14.58 -4.18 -4.07
CA THR A 131 14.28 -5.57 -4.45
C THR A 131 12.78 -5.78 -4.61
N ALA A 132 11.98 -5.31 -3.65
CA ALA A 132 10.53 -5.42 -3.73
C ALA A 132 9.92 -4.48 -4.78
N ILE A 133 10.50 -3.27 -4.94
CA ILE A 133 10.11 -2.33 -5.99
C ILE A 133 10.28 -2.97 -7.38
N ASN A 134 11.48 -3.48 -7.68
CA ASN A 134 11.77 -4.10 -8.97
C ASN A 134 10.93 -5.36 -9.21
N ASN A 135 10.67 -6.15 -8.16
CA ASN A 135 9.85 -7.35 -8.29
C ASN A 135 8.39 -7.00 -8.65
N PHE A 136 7.81 -5.96 -8.02
CA PHE A 136 6.49 -5.48 -8.41
C PHE A 136 6.50 -4.94 -9.85
N ILE A 137 7.45 -4.06 -10.19
CA ILE A 137 7.59 -3.46 -11.53
C ILE A 137 7.67 -4.53 -12.62
N GLY A 138 8.53 -5.54 -12.45
CA GLY A 138 8.76 -6.56 -13.47
C GLY A 138 7.59 -7.53 -13.68
N LYS A 139 6.55 -7.47 -12.83
CA LYS A 139 5.37 -8.35 -12.88
C LYS A 139 4.07 -7.59 -13.11
N HIS A 140 4.02 -6.33 -12.73
CA HIS A 140 2.82 -5.51 -12.88
C HIS A 140 2.53 -5.25 -14.36
N THR A 141 1.26 -5.30 -14.70
CA THR A 141 0.74 -4.79 -15.97
C THR A 141 -0.42 -3.87 -15.61
N CYS A 142 -0.41 -2.64 -16.13
CA CYS A 142 -1.47 -1.69 -15.83
C CYS A 142 -2.84 -2.28 -16.19
N ASN A 143 -3.78 -2.14 -15.25
CA ASN A 143 -5.15 -2.57 -15.42
C ASN A 143 -6.08 -1.36 -15.54
N LEU A 144 -7.39 -1.62 -15.67
CA LEU A 144 -8.41 -0.58 -15.81
C LEU A 144 -8.33 0.47 -14.69
N TYR A 145 -8.00 0.08 -13.46
CA TYR A 145 -7.92 1.01 -12.33
C TYR A 145 -6.71 1.92 -12.43
N CYS A 146 -5.56 1.43 -12.93
CA CYS A 146 -4.40 2.29 -13.20
C CYS A 146 -4.74 3.37 -14.24
N GLN A 147 -5.52 3.01 -15.27
CA GLN A 147 -5.97 3.94 -16.31
C GLN A 147 -6.91 5.02 -15.76
N LEU A 148 -7.69 4.73 -14.71
CA LEU A 148 -8.52 5.75 -14.06
C LEU A 148 -7.68 6.87 -13.40
N PHE A 149 -6.42 6.60 -13.07
CA PHE A 149 -5.48 7.63 -12.57
C PHE A 149 -4.51 8.13 -13.63
N ASP A 150 -4.69 7.72 -14.89
CA ASP A 150 -3.79 8.07 -15.99
C ASP A 150 -2.31 7.73 -15.66
N LEU A 151 -2.09 6.63 -14.90
CA LEU A 151 -0.75 6.21 -14.49
C LEU A 151 0.08 5.76 -15.71
N PRO A 152 1.37 6.13 -15.77
CA PRO A 152 2.26 5.68 -16.83
C PRO A 152 2.51 4.17 -16.74
N GLU A 153 2.78 3.50 -17.85
CA GLU A 153 3.26 2.12 -17.81
C GLU A 153 4.62 2.04 -17.07
N LEU A 154 4.77 1.02 -16.23
CA LEU A 154 6.03 0.75 -15.55
C LEU A 154 7.03 0.07 -16.51
N PRO A 155 8.34 0.38 -16.42
CA PRO A 155 9.34 -0.22 -17.29
C PRO A 155 9.57 -1.70 -16.92
N GLN A 156 9.34 -2.61 -17.86
CA GLN A 156 9.61 -4.05 -17.70
C GLN A 156 11.08 -4.41 -17.92
#